data_AF-A0A4V3BSI1-F1
#
_entry.id   AF-A0A4V3BSI1-F1
#
_cell.length_a   1.000
_cell.length_b   1.000
_cell.length_c   1.000
_cell.angle_alpha   90.00
_cell.angle_beta   90.00
_cell.angle_gamma   90.00
#
_symmetry.space_group_name_H-M   'P 1'
#
loop_
_entity.id
_entity.type
_entity.pdbx_description
1 polymer ?
#
loop_
_entity_poly.entity_id
_entity_poly.type
_entity_poly.pdbx_seq_one_letter_code
_entity_poly.pdbx_strand_id
1 'polypeptide(L)'
;MVYRQEVRRDDGKALFRLALVRQVRFTEQGAGYRAELTLRSAESEGAAGKRALAGLAPFIDVTMIFHLDPRGSVTGIESLDPLWTRFCEGLAAQATGDATQREIARATLAALRNAPAAERRRLFADMIAPLLAPDIAAAGVTPDQPVEAQGDTASAAGAVLKGERRVWRESGALVAETRLSGDAPIGADAGAGAVHILRVVRRTVDPHSGLVTTSRETTRRESADGTIVQTMSTRLE
;
A
#
# COMPACT_ATOMS: atom_id res chain seq x y z
N MET A 1 4.89 16.65 -7.86
CA MET A 1 3.45 16.46 -7.55
C MET A 1 3.30 16.26 -6.06
N VAL A 2 2.16 16.68 -5.49
CA VAL A 2 1.82 16.42 -4.09
C VAL A 2 0.67 15.43 -4.10
N TYR A 3 0.78 14.38 -3.28
CA TYR A 3 -0.19 13.31 -3.15
C TYR A 3 -0.64 13.21 -1.71
N ARG A 4 -1.94 13.14 -1.49
CA ARG A 4 -2.54 12.77 -0.21
C ARG A 4 -3.12 11.37 -0.32
N GLN A 5 -2.55 10.43 0.42
CA GLN A 5 -3.12 9.10 0.57
C GLN A 5 -3.81 8.99 1.93
N GLU A 6 -5.04 8.50 1.95
CA GLU A 6 -5.73 8.14 3.18
C GLU A 6 -6.16 6.67 3.12
N VAL A 7 -5.80 5.90 4.13
CA VAL A 7 -6.27 4.53 4.34
C VAL A 7 -7.15 4.54 5.58
N ARG A 8 -8.36 4.01 5.43
CA ARG A 8 -9.31 3.79 6.52
C ARG A 8 -9.69 2.32 6.54
N ARG A 9 -9.73 1.73 7.72
CA ARG A 9 -10.20 0.37 7.95
C ARG A 9 -11.10 0.39 9.18
N ASP A 10 -12.28 -0.18 9.00
CA ASP A 10 -13.30 -0.33 10.02
C ASP A 10 -13.70 -1.80 10.09
N ASP A 11 -13.62 -2.37 11.29
CA ASP A 11 -14.02 -3.75 11.61
C ASP A 11 -15.13 -3.79 12.67
N GLY A 12 -15.80 -2.65 12.90
CA GLY A 12 -16.86 -2.48 13.91
C GLY A 12 -16.36 -2.46 15.36
N LYS A 13 -15.06 -2.70 15.61
CA LYS A 13 -14.46 -2.73 16.95
C LYS A 13 -13.37 -1.68 17.13
N ALA A 14 -12.58 -1.43 16.10
CA ALA A 14 -11.47 -0.50 16.13
C ALA A 14 -11.31 0.23 14.79
N LEU A 15 -11.33 1.55 14.85
CA LEU A 15 -10.94 2.37 13.71
C LEU A 15 -9.42 2.30 13.50
N PHE A 16 -9.01 2.05 12.27
CA PHE A 16 -7.66 2.34 11.78
C PHE A 16 -7.77 3.44 10.73
N ARG A 17 -7.05 4.54 10.94
CA ARG A 17 -6.84 5.56 9.91
C ARG A 17 -5.36 5.90 9.83
N LEU A 18 -4.86 6.01 8.61
CA LEU A 18 -3.53 6.52 8.30
C LEU A 18 -3.64 7.45 7.10
N ALA A 19 -3.26 8.71 7.26
CA ALA A 19 -3.19 9.69 6.19
C ALA A 19 -1.74 10.13 5.99
N LEU A 20 -1.25 10.12 4.75
CA LEU A 20 0.11 10.45 4.37
C LEU A 20 0.07 11.52 3.27
N VAL A 21 0.81 12.60 3.44
CA VAL A 21 1.03 13.60 2.38
C VAL A 21 2.46 13.46 1.88
N ARG A 22 2.62 13.20 0.59
CA ARG A 22 3.91 12.96 -0.06
C ARG A 22 4.13 13.99 -1.16
N GLN A 23 5.33 14.54 -1.22
CA GLN A 23 5.79 15.28 -2.39
C GLN A 23 6.69 14.36 -3.20
N VAL A 24 6.42 14.22 -4.49
CA VAL A 24 7.16 13.33 -5.38
C VAL A 24 7.63 14.07 -6.63
N ARG A 25 8.90 13.87 -6.97
CA ARG A 25 9.49 14.30 -8.25
C ARG A 25 10.03 13.07 -8.98
N PHE A 26 9.56 12.89 -10.21
CA PHE A 26 10.08 11.86 -11.11
C PHE A 26 11.01 12.51 -12.13
N THR A 27 12.13 11.84 -12.40
CA THR A 27 13.07 12.20 -13.45
C THR A 27 13.45 10.94 -14.22
N GLU A 28 13.47 10.99 -15.54
CA GLU A 28 13.97 9.89 -16.36
C GLU A 28 15.45 9.60 -16.02
N GLN A 29 15.80 8.33 -15.96
CA GLN A 29 17.17 7.88 -15.70
C GLN A 29 17.46 6.64 -16.55
N GLY A 30 18.13 6.83 -17.69
CA GLY A 30 18.36 5.75 -18.66
C GLY A 30 17.03 5.21 -19.19
N ALA A 31 16.82 3.90 -19.12
CA ALA A 31 15.57 3.27 -19.51
C ALA A 31 14.46 3.34 -18.43
N GLY A 32 14.81 3.75 -17.21
CA GLY A 32 13.90 3.77 -16.06
C GLY A 32 13.69 5.18 -15.51
N TYR A 33 13.38 5.25 -14.23
CA TYR A 33 13.08 6.51 -13.55
C TYR A 33 13.78 6.59 -12.20
N ARG A 34 14.05 7.82 -11.79
CA ARG A 34 14.42 8.18 -10.42
C ARG A 34 13.26 8.93 -9.79
N ALA A 35 12.81 8.48 -8.63
CA ALA A 35 11.75 9.13 -7.87
C ALA A 35 12.30 9.66 -6.55
N GLU A 36 12.21 10.98 -6.35
CA GLU A 36 12.46 11.63 -5.08
C GLU A 36 11.13 11.76 -4.35
N LEU A 37 10.98 11.12 -3.19
CA LEU A 37 9.78 11.16 -2.37
C LEU A 37 10.12 11.76 -1.01
N THR A 38 9.46 12.86 -0.67
CA THR A 38 9.51 13.49 0.65
C THR A 38 8.16 13.30 1.34
N LEU A 39 8.15 12.71 2.52
CA LEU A 39 6.94 12.63 3.34
C LEU A 39 6.76 13.99 4.05
N ARG A 40 5.68 14.72 3.73
CA ARG A 40 5.43 16.08 4.24
C ARG A 40 4.63 16.07 5.53
N SER A 41 3.68 15.15 5.63
CA SER A 41 2.94 14.92 6.87
C SER A 41 2.43 13.48 6.93
N ALA A 42 2.18 13.03 8.16
CA ALA A 42 1.58 11.75 8.42
C ALA A 42 0.71 11.85 9.68
N GLU A 43 -0.53 11.41 9.57
CA GLU A 43 -1.53 11.43 10.65
C GLU A 43 -2.11 10.04 10.81
N SER A 44 -2.48 9.67 12.03
CA SER A 44 -3.14 8.40 12.27
C SER A 44 -4.13 8.41 13.42
N GLU A 45 -5.11 7.53 13.34
CA GLU A 45 -6.09 7.27 14.39
C GLU A 45 -6.15 5.78 14.70
N GLY A 46 -6.50 5.46 15.94
CA GLY A 46 -6.49 4.11 16.47
C GLY A 46 -5.09 3.59 16.81
N ALA A 47 -5.01 2.59 17.69
CA ALA A 47 -3.74 2.07 18.17
C ALA A 47 -2.88 1.47 17.04
N ALA A 48 -3.51 0.79 16.07
CA ALA A 48 -2.82 0.25 14.92
C ALA A 48 -2.29 1.34 13.98
N GLY A 49 -3.04 2.43 13.79
CA GLY A 49 -2.60 3.59 13.00
C GLY A 49 -1.41 4.29 13.65
N LYS A 50 -1.44 4.47 14.97
CA LYS A 50 -0.32 5.04 15.75
C LYS A 50 0.96 4.21 15.63
N ARG A 51 0.85 2.88 15.64
CA ARG A 51 2.00 1.99 15.41
C ARG A 51 2.55 2.07 13.99
N ALA A 52 1.69 2.17 12.98
CA ALA A 52 2.15 2.37 11.60
C ALA A 52 2.86 3.74 11.45
N LEU A 53 2.30 4.78 12.06
CA LEU A 53 2.88 6.12 12.06
C LEU A 53 4.25 6.16 12.78
N ALA A 54 4.44 5.37 13.83
CA ALA A 54 5.71 5.30 14.57
C ALA A 54 6.93 5.05 13.66
N GLY A 55 6.80 4.12 12.71
CA GLY A 55 7.87 3.82 11.76
C GLY A 55 8.05 4.92 10.70
N LEU A 56 6.99 5.67 10.39
CA LEU A 56 6.99 6.68 9.32
C LEU A 56 7.36 8.09 9.81
N ALA A 57 7.07 8.42 11.07
CA ALA A 57 7.29 9.73 11.66
C ALA A 57 8.75 10.22 11.55
N PRO A 58 9.79 9.35 11.68
CA PRO A 58 11.16 9.78 11.44
C PRO A 58 11.42 10.31 10.02
N PHE A 59 10.59 9.99 9.03
CA PHE A 59 10.81 10.37 7.64
C PHE A 59 10.10 11.66 7.23
N ILE A 60 9.43 12.35 8.15
CA ILE A 60 8.89 13.68 7.86
C ILE A 60 10.04 14.61 7.43
N ASP A 61 9.85 15.24 6.27
CA ASP A 61 10.81 16.10 5.57
C ASP A 61 12.14 15.44 5.17
N VAL A 62 12.22 14.11 5.24
CA VAL A 62 13.34 13.33 4.70
C VAL A 62 13.00 12.91 3.27
N THR A 63 13.87 13.26 2.33
CA THR A 63 13.76 12.81 0.94
C THR A 63 14.38 11.43 0.78
N MET A 64 13.57 10.48 0.32
CA MET A 64 13.98 9.13 -0.05
C MET A 64 14.04 9.00 -1.57
N ILE A 65 15.04 8.29 -2.09
CA ILE A 65 15.29 8.21 -3.52
C ILE A 65 15.15 6.77 -3.98
N PHE A 66 14.26 6.56 -4.95
CA PHE A 66 13.94 5.27 -5.53
C PHE A 66 14.43 5.21 -6.98
N HIS A 67 15.02 4.08 -7.36
CA HIS A 67 15.29 3.75 -8.76
C HIS A 67 14.23 2.76 -9.24
N LEU A 68 13.63 3.08 -10.37
CA LEU A 68 12.53 2.35 -10.98
C LEU A 68 12.99 1.82 -12.35
N ASP A 69 12.59 0.60 -12.68
CA ASP A 69 12.68 0.10 -14.05
C ASP A 69 11.60 0.76 -14.95
N PRO A 70 11.60 0.52 -16.29
CA PRO A 70 10.57 1.09 -17.18
C PRO A 70 9.14 0.67 -16.83
N ARG A 71 8.96 -0.40 -16.04
CA ARG A 71 7.68 -0.91 -15.56
C ARG A 71 7.30 -0.35 -14.19
N GLY A 72 8.03 0.63 -13.67
CA GLY A 72 7.78 1.25 -12.37
C GLY A 72 8.13 0.35 -11.17
N SER A 73 8.85 -0.75 -11.37
CA SER A 73 9.29 -1.62 -10.28
C SER A 73 10.51 -1.03 -9.58
N VAL A 74 10.50 -0.97 -8.25
CA VAL A 74 11.65 -0.49 -7.47
C VAL A 74 12.82 -1.47 -7.55
N THR A 75 13.86 -1.09 -8.27
CA THR A 75 15.10 -1.87 -8.43
C THR A 75 16.12 -1.53 -7.34
N GLY A 76 16.13 -0.28 -6.87
CA GLY A 76 17.04 0.21 -5.84
C GLY A 76 16.47 1.37 -5.03
N ILE A 77 17.02 1.57 -3.84
CA ILE A 77 16.72 2.69 -2.95
C ILE A 77 18.05 3.22 -2.44
N GLU A 78 18.32 4.52 -2.63
CA GLU A 78 19.54 5.13 -2.12
C GLU A 78 19.55 5.07 -0.58
N SER A 79 20.70 4.72 0.00
CA SER A 79 20.88 4.63 1.46
C SER A 79 19.85 3.74 2.17
N LEU A 80 19.46 2.60 1.56
CA LEU A 80 18.48 1.67 2.14
C LEU A 80 18.82 1.25 3.58
N ASP A 81 20.08 0.95 3.89
CA ASP A 81 20.48 0.52 5.24
C ASP A 81 20.28 1.63 6.29
N PRO A 82 20.79 2.87 6.09
CA PRO A 82 20.45 4.01 6.96
C PRO A 82 18.95 4.26 7.11
N LEU A 83 18.18 4.18 6.02
CA LEU A 83 16.72 4.33 6.08
C LEU A 83 16.09 3.24 6.94
N TRP A 84 16.52 1.99 6.78
CA TRP A 84 16.00 0.87 7.57
C TRP A 84 16.28 1.01 9.06
N THR A 85 17.49 1.43 9.42
CA THR A 85 17.86 1.70 10.82
C THR A 85 16.94 2.77 11.42
N ARG A 86 16.74 3.89 10.71
CA ARG A 86 15.85 4.97 11.12
C ARG A 86 14.40 4.52 11.31
N PHE A 87 13.91 3.65 10.42
CA PHE A 87 12.58 3.04 10.54
C PHE A 87 12.45 2.19 11.82
N CYS A 88 13.43 1.33 12.08
CA CYS A 88 13.46 0.49 13.28
C CYS A 88 13.55 1.32 14.57
N GLU A 89 14.31 2.42 14.56
CA GLU A 89 14.40 3.35 15.70
C GLU A 89 13.07 4.05 15.99
N GLY A 90 12.35 4.49 14.95
CA GLY A 90 11.02 5.07 15.10
C GLY A 90 10.01 4.12 15.75
N LEU A 91 10.02 2.85 15.31
CA LEU A 91 9.21 1.79 15.93
C LEU A 91 9.63 1.52 17.39
N ALA A 92 10.93 1.50 17.67
CA ALA A 92 11.45 1.26 19.03
C ALA A 92 11.07 2.38 20.01
N ALA A 93 11.07 3.63 19.56
CA ALA A 93 10.68 4.78 20.38
C ALA A 93 9.21 4.74 20.84
N GLN A 94 8.37 3.95 20.15
CA GLN A 94 6.94 3.81 20.45
C GLN A 94 6.58 2.48 21.15
N ALA A 95 7.58 1.69 21.56
CA ALA A 95 7.39 0.48 22.36
C ALA A 95 6.98 0.81 23.81
N THR A 96 5.84 1.48 23.95
CA THR A 96 5.20 1.85 25.21
C THR A 96 3.99 0.93 25.42
N GLY A 97 3.76 0.49 26.66
CA GLY A 97 2.72 -0.49 26.94
C GLY A 97 3.02 -1.36 28.15
N ASP A 98 2.16 -2.34 28.42
CA ASP A 98 2.38 -3.38 29.43
C ASP A 98 3.55 -4.33 29.05
N ALA A 99 3.89 -5.27 29.93
CA ALA A 99 5.01 -6.19 29.70
C ALA A 99 4.83 -7.03 28.42
N THR A 100 3.60 -7.46 28.13
CA THR A 100 3.27 -8.25 26.95
C THR A 100 3.42 -7.43 25.67
N GLN A 101 2.93 -6.18 25.67
CA GLN A 101 3.05 -5.27 24.53
C GLN A 101 4.51 -4.92 24.23
N ARG A 102 5.32 -4.70 25.26
CA ARG A 102 6.76 -4.48 25.10
C ARG A 102 7.48 -5.70 24.54
N GLU A 103 7.11 -6.90 24.99
CA GLU A 103 7.69 -8.13 24.49
C GLU A 103 7.35 -8.37 23.01
N ILE A 104 6.09 -8.15 22.60
CA ILE A 104 5.67 -8.22 21.20
C ILE A 104 6.45 -7.19 20.35
N ALA A 105 6.59 -5.96 20.83
CA ALA A 105 7.34 -4.92 20.13
C ALA A 105 8.82 -5.31 19.97
N ARG A 106 9.43 -5.88 21.02
CA ARG A 106 10.81 -6.37 21.01
C ARG A 106 11.02 -7.49 20.00
N ALA A 107 10.13 -8.49 19.98
CA ALA A 107 10.17 -9.59 19.01
C ALA A 107 10.00 -9.09 17.58
N THR A 108 9.06 -8.16 17.35
CA THR A 108 8.82 -7.53 16.04
C THR A 108 10.06 -6.78 15.54
N LEU A 109 10.68 -5.97 16.41
CA LEU A 109 11.91 -5.24 16.08
C LEU A 109 13.08 -6.17 15.79
N ALA A 110 13.20 -7.28 16.53
CA ALA A 110 14.23 -8.28 16.27
C ALA A 110 14.04 -8.94 14.89
N ALA A 111 12.80 -9.26 14.52
CA ALA A 111 12.49 -9.78 13.18
C ALA A 111 12.82 -8.75 12.09
N LEU A 112 12.39 -7.49 12.26
CA LEU A 112 12.65 -6.42 11.29
C LEU A 112 14.15 -6.13 11.12
N ARG A 113 14.93 -6.12 12.20
CA ARG A 113 16.39 -5.91 12.12
C ARG A 113 17.10 -7.00 11.32
N ASN A 114 16.54 -8.21 11.29
CA ASN A 114 17.07 -9.34 10.53
C ASN A 114 16.41 -9.53 9.15
N ALA A 115 15.52 -8.62 8.73
CA ALA A 115 14.83 -8.74 7.45
C ALA A 115 15.81 -8.70 6.26
N PRO A 116 15.68 -9.62 5.28
CA PRO A 116 16.47 -9.59 4.05
C PRO A 116 16.33 -8.26 3.30
N ALA A 117 17.37 -7.82 2.59
CA ALA A 117 17.35 -6.55 1.85
C ALA A 117 16.18 -6.44 0.86
N ALA A 118 15.78 -7.55 0.24
CA ALA A 118 14.64 -7.59 -0.67
C ALA A 118 13.31 -7.26 0.03
N GLU A 119 13.11 -7.73 1.26
CA GLU A 119 11.93 -7.43 2.06
C GLU A 119 11.91 -5.98 2.53
N ARG A 120 13.07 -5.48 2.99
CA ARG A 120 13.26 -4.08 3.38
C ARG A 120 12.94 -3.13 2.23
N ARG A 121 13.46 -3.44 1.02
CA ARG A 121 13.16 -2.70 -0.20
C ARG A 121 11.67 -2.75 -0.56
N ARG A 122 11.03 -3.93 -0.46
CA ARG A 122 9.59 -4.08 -0.74
C ARG A 122 8.76 -3.17 0.17
N LEU A 123 9.06 -3.14 1.48
CA LEU A 123 8.33 -2.30 2.42
C LEU A 123 8.41 -0.81 2.05
N PHE A 124 9.60 -0.31 1.73
CA PHE A 124 9.72 1.08 1.29
C PHE A 124 9.12 1.34 -0.10
N ALA A 125 9.14 0.34 -0.99
CA ALA A 125 8.52 0.44 -2.32
C ALA A 125 7.00 0.68 -2.22
N ASP A 126 6.33 0.20 -1.17
CA ASP A 126 4.90 0.45 -0.94
C ASP A 126 4.55 1.94 -0.77
N MET A 127 5.54 2.81 -0.54
CA MET A 127 5.30 4.27 -0.49
C MET A 127 5.18 4.92 -1.86
N ILE A 128 5.79 4.34 -2.90
CA ILE A 128 5.78 4.88 -4.26
C ILE A 128 4.83 4.10 -5.18
N ALA A 129 4.69 2.78 -4.97
CA ALA A 129 3.90 1.89 -5.83
C ALA A 129 2.46 2.35 -6.08
N PRO A 130 1.70 2.87 -5.10
CA PRO A 130 0.32 3.35 -5.33
C PRO A 130 0.22 4.54 -6.29
N LEU A 131 1.34 5.25 -6.53
CA LEU A 131 1.41 6.42 -7.40
C LEU A 131 1.70 6.04 -8.86
N LEU A 132 1.94 4.75 -9.13
CA LEU A 132 2.41 4.25 -10.42
C LEU A 132 1.36 3.30 -11.02
N ALA A 133 1.12 3.47 -12.32
CA ALA A 133 0.30 2.59 -13.15
C ALA A 133 0.86 2.49 -14.59
N PRO A 134 2.16 2.15 -14.76
CA PRO A 134 2.80 2.11 -16.06
C PRO A 134 2.23 1.00 -16.95
N ASP A 135 1.69 -0.08 -16.37
CA ASP A 135 1.00 -1.13 -17.11
C ASP A 135 -0.29 -0.61 -17.77
N ILE A 136 -1.04 0.25 -17.07
CA ILE A 136 -2.25 0.89 -17.61
C ILE A 136 -1.88 1.87 -18.72
N ALA A 137 -0.84 2.70 -18.51
CA ALA A 137 -0.38 3.64 -19.53
C ALA A 137 0.12 2.94 -20.79
N ALA A 138 0.89 1.85 -20.64
CA ALA A 138 1.39 1.06 -21.77
C ALA A 138 0.28 0.33 -22.53
N ALA A 139 -0.71 -0.23 -21.82
CA ALA A 139 -1.83 -0.94 -22.44
C ALA A 139 -2.83 0.02 -23.13
N GLY A 140 -3.01 1.22 -22.60
CA GLY A 140 -3.99 2.18 -23.11
C GLY A 140 -5.43 1.70 -22.87
N VAL A 141 -6.34 2.10 -23.77
CA VAL A 141 -7.77 1.72 -23.69
C VAL A 141 -7.90 0.22 -23.96
N THR A 142 -8.53 -0.50 -23.04
CA THR A 142 -8.75 -1.94 -23.14
C THR A 142 -10.19 -2.29 -22.73
N PRO A 143 -10.85 -3.23 -23.44
CA PRO A 143 -12.14 -3.76 -23.01
C PRO A 143 -11.99 -4.54 -21.69
N ASP A 144 -13.11 -5.01 -21.16
CA ASP A 144 -13.09 -5.90 -19.98
C ASP A 144 -12.19 -7.11 -20.26
N GLN A 145 -11.17 -7.26 -19.43
CA GLN A 145 -10.20 -8.35 -19.53
C GLN A 145 -10.04 -9.03 -18.17
N PRO A 146 -9.89 -10.37 -18.14
CA PRO A 146 -9.68 -11.10 -16.91
C PRO A 146 -8.34 -10.70 -16.29
N VAL A 147 -8.36 -10.53 -14.96
CA VAL A 147 -7.18 -10.24 -14.17
C VAL A 147 -7.18 -11.05 -12.88
N GLU A 148 -5.99 -11.35 -12.40
CA GLU A 148 -5.76 -12.01 -11.12
C GLU A 148 -4.81 -11.14 -10.29
N ALA A 149 -5.07 -11.06 -8.99
CA ALA A 149 -4.22 -10.36 -8.05
C ALA A 149 -4.05 -11.19 -6.77
N GLN A 150 -2.84 -11.19 -6.24
CA GLN A 150 -2.61 -11.67 -4.89
C GLN A 150 -3.18 -10.67 -3.90
N GLY A 151 -3.85 -11.17 -2.87
CA GLY A 151 -4.30 -10.36 -1.74
C GLY A 151 -3.09 -9.91 -0.93
N ASP A 152 -2.59 -8.72 -1.24
CA ASP A 152 -1.40 -8.09 -0.69
C ASP A 152 -1.69 -7.13 0.47
N THR A 153 -2.97 -6.86 0.71
CA THR A 153 -3.44 -6.01 1.82
C THR A 153 -3.71 -6.84 3.06
N ALA A 154 -3.62 -6.23 4.25
CA ALA A 154 -3.99 -6.90 5.50
C ALA A 154 -5.42 -7.48 5.50
N SER A 155 -6.32 -6.91 4.69
CA SER A 155 -7.70 -7.39 4.52
C SER A 155 -7.84 -8.57 3.55
N ALA A 156 -6.84 -8.83 2.70
CA ALA A 156 -6.88 -9.87 1.68
C ALA A 156 -5.70 -10.86 1.75
N ALA A 157 -4.84 -10.74 2.76
CA ALA A 157 -3.62 -11.52 2.92
C ALA A 157 -3.86 -13.03 2.70
N GLY A 158 -3.15 -13.61 1.73
CA GLY A 158 -3.21 -15.04 1.41
C GLY A 158 -4.34 -15.46 0.45
N ALA A 159 -5.19 -14.53 0.00
CA ALA A 159 -6.19 -14.80 -1.02
C ALA A 159 -5.62 -14.68 -2.44
N VAL A 160 -6.12 -15.49 -3.36
CA VAL A 160 -6.02 -15.22 -4.80
C VAL A 160 -7.34 -14.62 -5.25
N LEU A 161 -7.30 -13.36 -5.68
CA LEU A 161 -8.49 -12.64 -6.13
C LEU A 161 -8.55 -12.65 -7.66
N LYS A 162 -9.72 -12.95 -8.20
CA LYS A 162 -10.00 -12.99 -9.63
C LYS A 162 -11.10 -12.03 -10.00
N GLY A 163 -11.04 -11.51 -11.21
CA GLY A 163 -12.12 -10.69 -11.76
C GLY A 163 -11.71 -10.00 -13.04
N GLU A 164 -12.15 -8.76 -13.20
CA GLU A 164 -12.08 -8.06 -14.47
C GLU A 164 -11.51 -6.66 -14.30
N ARG A 165 -10.76 -6.22 -15.31
CA ARG A 165 -10.29 -4.84 -15.44
C ARG A 165 -10.76 -4.26 -16.75
N ARG A 166 -11.23 -3.02 -16.71
CA ARG A 166 -11.50 -2.19 -17.87
C ARG A 166 -10.63 -0.96 -17.85
N VAL A 167 -10.17 -0.50 -19.02
CA VAL A 167 -9.51 0.80 -19.16
C VAL A 167 -10.18 1.62 -20.26
N TRP A 168 -10.65 2.82 -19.95
CA TRP A 168 -11.24 3.74 -20.92
C TRP A 168 -10.58 5.12 -20.82
N ARG A 169 -10.87 5.97 -21.80
CA ARG A 169 -10.41 7.37 -21.78
C ARG A 169 -11.52 8.27 -21.25
N GLU A 170 -11.18 9.14 -20.31
CA GLU A 170 -12.10 10.12 -19.73
C GLU A 170 -11.33 11.44 -19.56
N SER A 171 -11.82 12.52 -20.18
CA SER A 171 -11.21 13.86 -20.10
C SER A 171 -9.69 13.90 -20.38
N GLY A 172 -9.24 13.10 -21.35
CA GLY A 172 -7.84 13.00 -21.75
C GLY A 172 -6.99 12.01 -20.92
N ALA A 173 -7.41 11.66 -19.72
CA ALA A 173 -6.75 10.66 -18.87
C ALA A 173 -7.20 9.23 -19.20
N LEU A 174 -6.42 8.24 -18.76
CA LEU A 174 -6.86 6.85 -18.71
C LEU A 174 -7.54 6.59 -17.37
N VAL A 175 -8.71 5.97 -17.38
CA VAL A 175 -9.39 5.51 -16.19
C VAL A 175 -9.44 4.00 -16.22
N ALA A 176 -8.88 3.39 -15.18
CA ALA A 176 -8.89 1.95 -14.98
C ALA A 176 -9.81 1.61 -13.81
N GLU A 177 -10.69 0.64 -14.02
CA GLU A 177 -11.51 0.06 -12.96
C GLU A 177 -11.29 -1.44 -12.93
N THR A 178 -10.91 -1.93 -11.75
CA THR A 178 -10.63 -3.33 -11.50
C THR A 178 -11.57 -3.82 -10.41
N ARG A 179 -12.34 -4.86 -10.71
CA ARG A 179 -13.21 -5.57 -9.76
C ARG A 179 -12.64 -6.97 -9.53
N LEU A 180 -12.42 -7.32 -8.29
CA LEU A 180 -11.80 -8.57 -7.88
C LEU A 180 -12.63 -9.19 -6.75
N SER A 181 -12.71 -10.52 -6.76
CA SER A 181 -13.32 -11.29 -5.68
C SER A 181 -12.57 -12.59 -5.43
N GLY A 182 -12.70 -13.12 -4.23
CA GLY A 182 -12.10 -14.40 -3.85
C GLY A 182 -12.25 -14.65 -2.36
N ASP A 183 -11.88 -15.85 -1.92
CA ASP A 183 -12.04 -16.24 -0.52
C ASP A 183 -10.69 -16.22 0.20
N ALA A 184 -10.73 -15.81 1.48
CA ALA A 184 -9.58 -15.88 2.38
C ALA A 184 -9.92 -16.66 3.65
N PRO A 185 -8.94 -17.39 4.21
CA PRO A 185 -9.12 -17.98 5.53
C PRO A 185 -9.30 -16.89 6.60
N ILE A 186 -10.11 -17.20 7.61
CA ILE A 186 -10.25 -16.39 8.82
C ILE A 186 -9.13 -16.79 9.79
N GLY A 187 -8.13 -15.93 10.00
CA GLY A 187 -7.03 -16.24 10.91
C GLY A 187 -6.00 -17.21 10.34
N ALA A 188 -5.07 -17.68 11.18
CA ALA A 188 -3.96 -18.55 10.77
C ALA A 188 -4.31 -20.05 10.77
N ASP A 189 -5.45 -20.43 11.36
CA ASP A 189 -5.87 -21.82 11.50
C ASP A 189 -6.85 -22.22 10.38
N ALA A 190 -6.57 -23.33 9.69
CA ALA A 190 -7.35 -23.83 8.56
C ALA A 190 -8.82 -24.19 8.87
N GLY A 191 -9.22 -24.20 10.15
CA GLY A 191 -10.58 -24.54 10.60
C GLY A 191 -11.48 -23.36 10.95
N ALA A 192 -10.97 -22.12 10.91
CA ALA A 192 -11.67 -20.94 11.42
C ALA A 192 -12.70 -20.33 10.44
N GLY A 193 -12.98 -21.00 9.31
CA GLY A 193 -13.91 -20.54 8.28
C GLY A 193 -13.24 -19.65 7.23
N ALA A 194 -14.00 -19.28 6.20
CA ALA A 194 -13.56 -18.40 5.13
C ALA A 194 -14.42 -17.12 5.09
N VAL A 195 -13.81 -16.02 4.65
CA VAL A 195 -14.52 -14.79 4.31
C VAL A 195 -14.40 -14.54 2.82
N HIS A 196 -15.50 -14.11 2.24
CA HIS A 196 -15.53 -13.62 0.88
C HIS A 196 -14.97 -12.21 0.84
N ILE A 197 -14.09 -11.94 -0.13
CA ILE A 197 -13.46 -10.63 -0.34
C ILE A 197 -14.01 -10.03 -1.61
N LEU A 198 -14.45 -8.78 -1.53
CA LEU A 198 -14.77 -7.95 -2.68
C LEU A 198 -13.84 -6.74 -2.71
N ARG A 199 -13.07 -6.58 -3.78
CA ARG A 199 -12.14 -5.46 -3.97
C ARG A 199 -12.49 -4.72 -5.26
N VAL A 200 -12.68 -3.41 -5.14
CA VAL A 200 -12.90 -2.51 -6.28
C VAL A 200 -11.84 -1.42 -6.23
N VAL A 201 -11.10 -1.26 -7.32
CA VAL A 201 -10.05 -0.26 -7.48
C VAL A 201 -10.38 0.58 -8.70
N ARG A 202 -10.49 1.90 -8.54
CA ARG A 202 -10.60 2.86 -9.64
C ARG A 202 -9.42 3.81 -9.61
N ARG A 203 -8.69 3.92 -10.71
CA ARG A 203 -7.52 4.80 -10.86
C ARG A 203 -7.71 5.71 -12.07
N THR A 204 -7.32 6.97 -11.91
CA THR A 204 -7.11 7.89 -13.04
C THR A 204 -5.59 8.02 -13.25
N VAL A 205 -5.15 7.84 -14.48
CA VAL A 205 -3.73 7.71 -14.84
C VAL A 205 -3.42 8.69 -15.97
N ASP A 206 -2.32 9.43 -15.80
CA ASP A 206 -1.77 10.23 -16.88
C ASP A 206 -1.16 9.31 -17.95
N PRO A 207 -1.64 9.37 -19.22
CA PRO A 207 -1.23 8.41 -20.25
C PRO A 207 0.23 8.57 -20.70
N HIS A 208 0.87 9.72 -20.46
CA HIS A 208 2.26 9.94 -20.85
C HIS A 208 3.23 9.41 -19.80
N SER A 209 2.99 9.74 -18.54
CA SER A 209 3.91 9.42 -17.43
C SER A 209 3.58 8.12 -16.72
N GLY A 210 2.36 7.58 -16.88
CA GLY A 210 1.89 6.43 -16.11
C GLY A 210 1.68 6.73 -14.62
N LEU A 211 1.65 8.01 -14.24
CA LEU A 211 1.39 8.42 -12.87
C LEU A 211 -0.10 8.39 -12.56
N VAL A 212 -0.45 7.84 -11.40
CA VAL A 212 -1.82 7.83 -10.88
C VAL A 212 -2.12 9.21 -10.32
N THR A 213 -3.08 9.93 -10.90
CA THR A 213 -3.50 11.25 -10.41
C THR A 213 -4.54 11.15 -9.32
N THR A 214 -5.44 10.15 -9.39
CA THR A 214 -6.40 9.83 -8.33
C THR A 214 -6.59 8.33 -8.24
N SER A 215 -6.84 7.82 -7.04
CA SER A 215 -7.19 6.42 -6.81
C SER A 215 -8.25 6.30 -5.72
N ARG A 216 -9.19 5.41 -5.92
CA ARG A 216 -10.12 4.95 -4.88
C ARG A 216 -10.14 3.44 -4.89
N GLU A 217 -9.85 2.86 -3.74
CA GLU A 217 -9.93 1.43 -3.52
C GLU A 217 -10.88 1.17 -2.36
N THR A 218 -11.70 0.13 -2.49
CA THR A 218 -12.53 -0.39 -1.41
C THR A 218 -12.41 -1.90 -1.40
N THR A 219 -12.06 -2.45 -0.25
CA THR A 219 -12.01 -3.88 0.01
C THR A 219 -12.99 -4.19 1.13
N ARG A 220 -13.93 -5.09 0.88
CA ARG A 220 -14.90 -5.59 1.85
C ARG A 220 -14.61 -7.05 2.13
N ARG A 221 -14.78 -7.45 3.39
CA ARG A 221 -14.80 -8.84 3.83
C ARG A 221 -16.20 -9.16 4.32
N GLU A 222 -16.75 -10.24 3.81
CA GLU A 222 -18.09 -10.72 4.10
C GLU A 222 -17.99 -12.14 4.66
N SER A 223 -18.69 -12.42 5.76
CA SER A 223 -18.85 -13.78 6.27
C SER A 223 -19.82 -14.58 5.40
N ALA A 224 -19.88 -15.89 5.63
CA ALA A 224 -20.73 -16.81 4.85
C ALA A 224 -22.23 -16.46 4.86
N ASP A 225 -22.69 -15.73 5.88
CA ASP A 225 -24.07 -15.23 6.02
C ASP A 225 -24.31 -13.86 5.34
N GLY A 226 -23.29 -13.31 4.67
CA GLY A 226 -23.33 -12.00 4.01
C GLY A 226 -23.10 -10.81 4.95
N THR A 227 -22.79 -11.05 6.23
CA THR A 227 -22.47 -9.95 7.16
C THR A 227 -21.12 -9.33 6.80
N ILE A 228 -21.06 -8.01 6.66
CA ILE A 228 -19.81 -7.28 6.45
C ILE A 228 -19.01 -7.30 7.76
N VAL A 229 -17.90 -8.02 7.77
CA VAL A 229 -17.01 -8.12 8.94
C VAL A 229 -15.92 -7.07 8.93
N GLN A 230 -15.60 -6.51 7.76
CA GLN A 230 -14.58 -5.47 7.63
C GLN A 230 -14.75 -4.69 6.33
N THR A 231 -14.55 -3.38 6.41
CA THR A 231 -14.37 -2.52 5.23
C THR A 231 -13.05 -1.78 5.33
N MET A 232 -12.27 -1.82 4.26
CA MET A 232 -11.09 -0.99 4.07
C MET A 232 -11.29 -0.11 2.85
N SER A 233 -10.99 1.18 2.98
CA SER A 233 -10.98 2.12 1.87
C SER A 233 -9.65 2.84 1.81
N THR A 234 -9.07 2.90 0.62
CA THR A 234 -7.89 3.73 0.33
C THR A 234 -8.27 4.80 -0.66
N ARG A 235 -7.82 6.02 -0.42
CA ARG A 235 -7.97 7.14 -1.35
C ARG A 235 -6.61 7.78 -1.61
N LEU A 236 -6.34 8.11 -2.86
CA LEU A 236 -5.22 8.91 -3.30
C LEU A 236 -5.77 10.10 -4.09
N GLU A 237 -5.36 11.31 -3.74
CA GLU A 237 -5.68 12.58 -4.40
C GLU A 237 -4.42 13.44 -4.56
#